data_AF-A0A1M6SAH7-F1
#
_entry.id   AF-A0A1M6SAH7-F1
#
_cell.length_a   1.000
_cell.length_b   1.000
_cell.length_c   1.000
_cell.angle_alpha   90.00
_cell.angle_beta   90.00
_cell.angle_gamma   90.00
#
_symmetry.space_group_name_H-M   'P 1'
#
loop_
_entity.id
_entity.type
_entity.pdbx_description
1 polymer ?
#
loop_
_entity_poly.entity_id
_entity_poly.type
_entity_poly.pdbx_seq_one_letter_code
_entity_poly.pdbx_strand_id
1 'polypeptide(L)'
;MKVLFNVLVLLVVVSLGAHAGEVLDKAKAAYQQAEKQHTTVYLGLKKSLKDWQFKMLQTEQREWIEYRDHNVSLPEGASEEESLDYYQGMTAMVETRIKVLNEWKKDRYTKQDEPWTGYYTNNAGADLKIVEKGGKVKFLLTSFGYAGNDHDEISGEFQVNGRMARYSLNDNGDLLWINLDRLSDPMGRITLVVEGFLGRVSFDGVYSRTGSLSSDDLKAVEAGTGVIPDEE
;
A
#
# COMPACT_ATOMS: atom_id res chain seq x y z
N MET A 1 -2.33 56.70 -6.46
CA MET A 1 -2.00 55.58 -5.54
C MET A 1 -3.00 54.40 -5.57
N LYS A 2 -4.18 54.50 -6.20
CA LYS A 2 -5.14 53.38 -6.32
C LYS A 2 -4.90 52.45 -7.54
N VAL A 3 -4.20 52.93 -8.57
CA VAL A 3 -3.96 52.18 -9.83
C VAL A 3 -2.82 51.16 -9.69
N LEU A 4 -1.78 51.46 -8.90
CA LEU A 4 -0.66 50.54 -8.66
C LEU A 4 -1.05 49.29 -7.85
N PHE A 5 -2.07 49.39 -6.98
CA PHE A 5 -2.50 48.26 -6.15
C PHE A 5 -3.26 47.20 -6.96
N ASN A 6 -4.04 47.61 -7.97
CA ASN A 6 -4.80 46.68 -8.82
C ASN A 6 -3.92 45.92 -9.83
N VAL A 7 -2.79 46.48 -10.25
CA VAL A 7 -1.84 45.79 -11.16
C VAL A 7 -1.04 44.72 -10.42
N LEU A 8 -0.71 44.95 -9.15
CA LEU A 8 0.04 43.99 -8.33
C LEU A 8 -0.80 42.74 -7.99
N VAL A 9 -2.09 42.91 -7.71
CA VAL A 9 -3.02 41.79 -7.44
C VAL A 9 -3.25 40.93 -8.69
N LEU A 10 -3.32 41.53 -9.88
CA LEU A 10 -3.48 40.79 -11.14
C LEU A 10 -2.26 39.92 -11.47
N LEU A 11 -1.04 40.41 -11.23
CA LEU A 11 0.21 39.68 -11.49
C LEU A 11 0.39 38.46 -10.57
N VAL A 12 -0.03 38.55 -9.31
CA VAL A 12 0.03 37.43 -8.35
C VAL A 12 -0.99 36.34 -8.70
N VAL A 13 -2.19 36.72 -9.16
CA VAL A 13 -3.22 35.74 -9.57
C VAL A 13 -2.80 34.97 -10.83
N VAL A 14 -2.14 35.64 -11.79
CA VAL A 14 -1.64 34.98 -13.02
C VAL A 14 -0.48 34.03 -12.73
N SER A 15 0.43 34.38 -11.82
CA SER A 15 1.55 33.49 -11.46
C SER A 15 1.11 32.24 -10.69
N LEU A 16 0.07 32.36 -9.87
CA LEU A 16 -0.51 31.21 -9.14
C LEU A 16 -1.24 30.25 -10.09
N GLY A 17 -1.98 30.76 -11.08
CA GLY A 17 -2.68 29.94 -12.08
C GLY A 17 -1.72 29.17 -13.00
N ALA A 18 -0.63 29.79 -13.43
CA ALA A 18 0.39 29.13 -14.26
C ALA A 18 1.11 27.99 -13.51
N HIS A 19 1.37 28.17 -12.22
CA HIS A 19 2.01 27.14 -11.39
C HIS A 19 1.09 25.95 -11.14
N ALA A 20 -0.20 26.20 -10.86
CA ALA A 20 -1.19 25.13 -10.67
C ALA A 20 -1.36 24.26 -11.93
N GLY A 21 -1.41 24.88 -13.11
CA GLY A 21 -1.46 24.16 -14.39
C GLY A 21 -0.22 23.29 -14.64
N GLU A 22 0.98 23.82 -14.37
CA GLU A 22 2.23 23.06 -14.53
C GLU A 22 2.30 21.84 -13.59
N VAL A 23 1.84 21.98 -12.36
CA VAL A 23 1.81 20.88 -11.37
C VAL A 23 0.82 19.78 -11.81
N LEU A 24 -0.36 20.16 -12.29
CA LEU A 24 -1.35 19.21 -12.80
C LEU A 24 -0.83 18.46 -14.03
N ASP A 25 -0.20 19.16 -14.99
CA ASP A 25 0.38 18.52 -16.19
C ASP A 25 1.49 17.53 -15.83
N LYS A 26 2.33 17.86 -14.84
CA LYS A 26 3.33 16.92 -14.31
C LYS A 26 2.70 15.68 -13.68
N ALA A 27 1.63 15.84 -12.90
CA ALA A 27 0.93 14.71 -12.30
C ALA A 27 0.28 13.80 -13.36
N LYS A 28 -0.34 14.38 -14.39
CA LYS A 28 -0.86 13.64 -15.56
C LYS A 28 0.22 12.84 -16.27
N ALA A 29 1.37 13.46 -16.52
CA ALA A 29 2.50 12.81 -17.18
C ALA A 29 3.06 11.65 -16.34
N ALA A 30 3.18 11.84 -15.02
CA ALA A 30 3.62 10.80 -14.09
C ALA A 30 2.66 9.60 -14.10
N TYR A 31 1.35 9.85 -14.05
CA TYR A 31 0.33 8.81 -14.13
C TYR A 31 0.42 8.01 -15.44
N GLN A 32 0.51 8.69 -16.59
CA GLN A 32 0.66 8.03 -17.89
C GLN A 32 1.93 7.17 -17.97
N GLN A 33 3.04 7.64 -17.39
CA GLN A 33 4.28 6.89 -17.32
C GLN A 33 4.11 5.63 -16.45
N ALA A 34 3.48 5.75 -15.28
CA ALA A 34 3.21 4.64 -14.38
C ALA A 34 2.32 3.58 -15.06
N GLU A 35 1.23 3.98 -15.72
CA GLU A 35 0.33 3.08 -16.47
C GLU A 35 1.05 2.31 -17.59
N LYS A 36 1.92 3.00 -18.32
CA LYS A 36 2.74 2.36 -19.37
C LYS A 36 3.69 1.32 -18.77
N GLN A 37 4.32 1.64 -17.65
CA GLN A 37 5.21 0.71 -16.95
C GLN A 37 4.43 -0.49 -16.40
N HIS A 38 3.28 -0.26 -15.77
CA HIS A 38 2.39 -1.29 -15.27
C HIS A 38 1.97 -2.26 -16.38
N THR A 39 1.50 -1.73 -17.52
CA THR A 39 1.15 -2.54 -18.70
C THR A 39 2.34 -3.37 -19.19
N THR A 40 3.53 -2.77 -19.25
CA THR A 40 4.76 -3.46 -19.68
C THR A 40 5.10 -4.62 -18.75
N VAL A 41 5.03 -4.41 -17.43
CA VAL A 41 5.32 -5.44 -16.42
C VAL A 41 4.29 -6.57 -16.50
N TYR A 42 3.00 -6.24 -16.56
CA TYR A 42 1.92 -7.21 -16.63
C TYR A 42 1.99 -8.09 -17.89
N LEU A 43 2.23 -7.48 -19.05
CA LEU A 43 2.43 -8.24 -20.30
C LEU A 43 3.72 -9.06 -20.29
N GLY A 44 4.75 -8.61 -19.58
CA GLY A 44 5.95 -9.41 -19.31
C GLY A 44 5.62 -10.69 -18.53
N LEU A 45 4.80 -10.57 -17.49
CA LEU A 45 4.38 -11.70 -16.65
C LEU A 45 3.58 -12.75 -17.42
N LYS A 46 2.73 -12.33 -18.36
CA LYS A 46 2.02 -13.26 -19.26
C LYS A 46 2.96 -14.21 -20.00
N LYS A 47 4.17 -13.75 -20.32
CA LYS A 47 5.17 -14.55 -21.06
C LYS A 47 6.04 -15.41 -20.15
N SER A 48 6.21 -15.03 -18.88
CA SER A 48 7.15 -15.68 -17.97
C SER A 48 6.48 -16.64 -16.98
N LEU A 49 5.21 -16.42 -16.65
CA LEU A 49 4.47 -17.24 -15.70
C LEU A 49 3.89 -18.49 -16.34
N LYS A 50 3.67 -19.53 -15.53
CA LYS A 50 2.84 -20.68 -15.94
C LYS A 50 1.39 -20.21 -16.12
N ASP A 51 0.64 -20.85 -17.02
CA ASP A 51 -0.74 -20.48 -17.34
C ASP A 51 -1.65 -20.35 -16.11
N TRP A 52 -1.55 -21.29 -15.17
CA TRP A 52 -2.38 -21.24 -13.96
C TRP A 52 -2.01 -20.06 -13.04
N GLN A 53 -0.72 -19.69 -12.96
CA GLN A 53 -0.26 -18.53 -12.21
C GLN A 53 -0.77 -17.25 -12.86
N PHE A 54 -0.67 -17.15 -14.18
CA PHE A 54 -1.16 -15.99 -14.90
C PHE A 54 -2.69 -15.85 -14.79
N LYS A 55 -3.45 -16.94 -14.82
CA LYS A 55 -4.92 -16.90 -14.58
C LYS A 55 -5.29 -16.38 -13.20
N MET A 56 -4.53 -16.76 -12.17
CA MET A 56 -4.71 -16.19 -10.83
C MET A 56 -4.42 -14.70 -10.84
N LEU A 57 -3.28 -14.31 -11.42
CA LEU A 57 -2.90 -12.90 -11.56
C LEU A 57 -3.95 -12.08 -12.32
N GLN A 58 -4.57 -12.63 -13.37
CA GLN A 58 -5.65 -11.95 -14.12
C GLN A 58 -6.88 -11.67 -13.25
N THR A 59 -7.17 -12.54 -12.29
CA THR A 59 -8.31 -12.35 -11.38
C THR A 59 -7.98 -11.24 -10.38
N GLU A 60 -6.82 -11.32 -9.75
CA GLU A 60 -6.34 -10.27 -8.84
C GLU A 60 -6.19 -8.91 -9.53
N GLN A 61 -5.83 -8.90 -10.81
CA GLN A 61 -5.72 -7.66 -11.58
C GLN A 61 -7.07 -6.99 -11.81
N ARG A 62 -8.15 -7.77 -11.99
CA ARG A 62 -9.51 -7.23 -12.13
C ARG A 62 -10.01 -6.65 -10.82
N GLU A 63 -9.86 -7.41 -9.73
CA GLU A 63 -10.22 -6.97 -8.39
C GLU A 63 -9.46 -5.70 -7.98
N TRP A 64 -8.17 -5.63 -8.31
CA TRP A 64 -7.38 -4.42 -8.05
C TRP A 64 -7.84 -3.20 -8.86
N ILE A 65 -8.25 -3.37 -10.13
CA ILE A 65 -8.79 -2.26 -10.92
C ILE A 65 -10.07 -1.72 -10.28
N GLU A 66 -10.99 -2.61 -9.90
CA GLU A 66 -12.24 -2.24 -9.23
C GLU A 66 -11.97 -1.51 -7.90
N TYR A 67 -11.03 -2.04 -7.09
CA TYR A 67 -10.60 -1.40 -5.86
C TYR A 67 -9.98 -0.01 -6.12
N ARG A 68 -9.09 0.12 -7.10
CA ARG A 68 -8.44 1.39 -7.45
C ARG A 68 -9.47 2.43 -7.86
N ASP A 69 -10.35 2.09 -8.77
CA ASP A 69 -11.31 3.04 -9.33
C ASP A 69 -12.32 3.49 -8.25
N HIS A 70 -12.65 2.60 -7.30
CA HIS A 70 -13.44 2.97 -6.12
C HIS A 70 -12.68 3.92 -5.18
N ASN A 71 -11.40 3.62 -4.90
CA ASN A 71 -10.58 4.35 -3.91
C ASN A 71 -9.92 5.64 -4.43
N VAL A 72 -10.01 5.94 -5.72
CA VAL A 72 -9.57 7.25 -6.25
C VAL A 72 -10.76 8.00 -6.85
N SER A 73 -11.98 7.60 -6.49
CA SER A 73 -13.20 8.25 -6.97
C SER A 73 -13.31 9.69 -6.45
N LEU A 74 -13.70 10.60 -7.34
CA LEU A 74 -13.93 11.98 -6.96
C LEU A 74 -15.37 12.17 -6.44
N PRO A 75 -15.61 13.22 -5.62
CA PRO A 75 -16.96 13.62 -5.28
C PRO A 75 -17.82 13.82 -6.53
N GLU A 76 -19.12 13.52 -6.42
CA GLU A 76 -20.05 13.65 -7.54
C GLU A 76 -20.01 15.08 -8.12
N GLY A 77 -19.78 15.18 -9.43
CA GLY A 77 -19.68 16.46 -10.16
C GLY A 77 -18.28 17.07 -10.24
N ALA A 78 -17.26 16.49 -9.60
CA ALA A 78 -15.87 16.89 -9.77
C ALA A 78 -15.25 16.30 -11.06
N SER A 79 -14.37 17.06 -11.71
CA SER A 79 -13.69 16.64 -12.94
C SER A 79 -12.38 15.92 -12.63
N GLU A 80 -12.25 14.67 -13.09
CA GLU A 80 -10.98 13.93 -13.06
C GLU A 80 -9.87 14.66 -13.81
N GLU A 81 -10.21 15.28 -14.94
CA GLU A 81 -9.24 15.97 -15.79
C GLU A 81 -8.60 17.19 -15.12
N GLU A 82 -9.25 17.77 -14.11
CA GLU A 82 -8.78 18.96 -13.40
C GLU A 82 -8.24 18.63 -12.00
N SER A 83 -8.31 17.37 -11.56
CA SER A 83 -7.99 16.97 -10.20
C SER A 83 -6.54 16.51 -10.06
N LEU A 84 -5.72 17.33 -9.38
CA LEU A 84 -4.35 16.96 -9.03
C LEU A 84 -4.31 15.71 -8.13
N ASP A 85 -5.17 15.68 -7.11
CA ASP A 85 -5.22 14.61 -6.11
C ASP A 85 -5.60 13.27 -6.77
N TYR A 86 -6.50 13.30 -7.77
CA TYR A 86 -6.83 12.12 -8.57
C TYR A 86 -5.59 11.54 -9.25
N TYR A 87 -4.83 12.35 -10.00
CA TYR A 87 -3.66 11.83 -10.73
C TYR A 87 -2.54 11.39 -9.79
N GLN A 88 -2.34 12.06 -8.66
CA GLN A 88 -1.37 11.64 -7.64
C GLN A 88 -1.78 10.32 -6.99
N GLY A 89 -3.05 10.18 -6.59
CA GLY A 89 -3.61 8.94 -6.03
C GLY A 89 -3.53 7.77 -7.01
N MET A 90 -3.93 7.98 -8.27
CA MET A 90 -3.83 6.98 -9.33
C MET A 90 -2.38 6.54 -9.56
N THR A 91 -1.45 7.50 -9.60
CA THR A 91 -0.01 7.19 -9.76
C THR A 91 0.50 6.32 -8.61
N ALA A 92 0.22 6.70 -7.36
CA ALA A 92 0.65 5.94 -6.18
C ALA A 92 0.10 4.50 -6.18
N MET A 93 -1.18 4.34 -6.54
CA MET A 93 -1.83 3.02 -6.63
C MET A 93 -1.18 2.14 -7.70
N VAL A 94 -0.89 2.72 -8.88
CA VAL A 94 -0.23 1.99 -9.98
C VAL A 94 1.21 1.62 -9.63
N GLU A 95 1.97 2.50 -8.99
CA GLU A 95 3.33 2.23 -8.54
C GLU A 95 3.37 1.10 -7.50
N THR A 96 2.46 1.11 -6.54
CA THR A 96 2.27 0.01 -5.57
C THR A 96 1.97 -1.30 -6.29
N ARG A 97 1.05 -1.30 -7.27
CA ARG A 97 0.73 -2.49 -8.04
C ARG A 97 1.94 -3.00 -8.84
N ILE A 98 2.74 -2.12 -9.42
CA ILE A 98 3.99 -2.49 -10.12
C ILE A 98 4.95 -3.24 -9.17
N LYS A 99 5.08 -2.81 -7.91
CA LYS A 99 5.90 -3.52 -6.91
C LYS A 99 5.38 -4.94 -6.71
N VAL A 100 4.07 -5.11 -6.48
CA VAL A 100 3.42 -6.43 -6.34
C VAL A 100 3.61 -7.29 -7.58
N LEU A 101 3.41 -6.75 -8.78
CA LEU A 101 3.60 -7.48 -10.04
C LEU A 101 5.05 -7.96 -10.24
N ASN A 102 6.05 -7.17 -9.84
CA ASN A 102 7.43 -7.61 -9.96
C ASN A 102 7.76 -8.80 -9.05
N GLU A 103 6.99 -9.02 -7.98
CA GLU A 103 7.16 -10.19 -7.11
C GLU A 103 6.69 -11.49 -7.76
N TRP A 104 5.70 -11.43 -8.64
CA TRP A 104 5.29 -12.57 -9.45
C TRP A 104 6.43 -13.13 -10.31
N LYS A 105 7.46 -12.32 -10.64
CA LYS A 105 8.61 -12.78 -11.42
C LYS A 105 9.58 -13.65 -10.62
N LYS A 106 9.55 -13.57 -9.29
CA LYS A 106 10.53 -14.25 -8.44
C LYS A 106 10.09 -15.69 -8.23
N ASP A 107 10.91 -16.64 -8.65
CA ASP A 107 10.71 -18.06 -8.33
C ASP A 107 11.04 -18.28 -6.85
N ARG A 108 10.01 -18.33 -5.99
CA ARG A 108 10.16 -18.43 -4.54
C ARG A 108 9.65 -19.79 -4.03
N TYR A 109 10.20 -20.87 -4.58
CA TYR A 109 10.00 -22.22 -4.04
C TYR A 109 11.05 -22.64 -3.01
N THR A 110 11.89 -21.72 -2.53
CA THR A 110 12.91 -22.05 -1.54
C THR A 110 12.31 -22.08 -0.15
N LYS A 111 12.44 -23.23 0.51
CA LYS A 111 12.25 -23.40 1.95
C LYS A 111 13.12 -22.33 2.63
N GLN A 112 12.48 -21.42 3.36
CA GLN A 112 13.20 -20.40 4.13
C GLN A 112 13.28 -20.86 5.58
N ASP A 113 14.45 -20.68 6.18
CA ASP A 113 14.70 -20.97 7.60
C ASP A 113 13.93 -20.00 8.51
N GLU A 114 13.65 -18.79 8.02
CA GLU A 114 12.80 -17.76 8.64
C GLU A 114 11.64 -17.43 7.69
N PRO A 115 10.61 -18.28 7.64
CA PRO A 115 9.55 -18.16 6.64
C PRO A 115 8.67 -16.92 6.79
N TRP A 116 8.68 -16.26 7.94
CA TRP A 116 7.90 -15.04 8.17
C TRP A 116 8.70 -13.77 7.86
N THR A 117 10.03 -13.78 8.03
CA THR A 117 10.87 -12.58 7.87
C THR A 117 10.71 -11.97 6.48
N GLY A 118 10.33 -10.69 6.38
CA GLY A 118 10.21 -10.00 5.10
C GLY A 118 9.49 -8.66 5.15
N TYR A 119 9.59 -7.94 4.03
CA TYR A 119 8.76 -6.77 3.74
C TYR A 119 7.63 -7.21 2.82
N TYR A 120 6.39 -6.93 3.22
CA TYR A 120 5.19 -7.29 2.48
C TYR A 120 4.32 -6.05 2.23
N THR A 121 3.64 -6.02 1.09
CA THR A 121 2.70 -4.95 0.71
C THR A 121 1.42 -5.57 0.18
N ASN A 122 0.26 -5.05 0.58
CA ASN A 122 -1.03 -5.47 0.02
C ASN A 122 -1.42 -4.62 -1.20
N ASN A 123 -2.53 -4.97 -1.84
CA ASN A 123 -3.02 -4.24 -3.02
C ASN A 123 -3.55 -2.82 -2.70
N ALA A 124 -3.83 -2.53 -1.44
CA ALA A 124 -4.25 -1.22 -0.95
C ALA A 124 -3.07 -0.29 -0.63
N GLY A 125 -1.83 -0.79 -0.64
CA GLY A 125 -0.65 -0.01 -0.29
C GLY A 125 -0.28 -0.04 1.20
N ALA A 126 -0.97 -0.84 2.01
CA ALA A 126 -0.55 -1.10 3.37
C ALA A 126 0.68 -2.01 3.38
N ASP A 127 1.60 -1.72 4.29
CA ASP A 127 2.87 -2.41 4.45
C ASP A 127 2.90 -3.22 5.75
N LEU A 128 3.46 -4.42 5.66
CA LEU A 128 3.66 -5.33 6.76
C LEU A 128 5.13 -5.76 6.75
N LYS A 129 5.85 -5.41 7.82
CA LYS A 129 7.25 -5.79 8.03
C LYS A 129 7.28 -6.81 9.15
N ILE A 130 7.92 -7.95 8.91
CA ILE A 130 7.99 -9.04 9.88
C ILE A 130 9.44 -9.47 10.09
N VAL A 131 9.85 -9.63 11.35
CA VAL A 131 11.13 -10.20 11.76
C VAL A 131 10.87 -11.45 12.58
N GLU A 132 11.37 -12.60 12.10
CA GLU A 132 11.40 -13.86 12.83
C GLU A 132 12.80 -14.11 13.38
N LYS A 133 12.93 -14.21 14.71
CA LYS A 133 14.23 -14.45 15.36
C LYS A 133 14.06 -15.23 16.65
N GLY A 134 14.74 -16.36 16.76
CA GLY A 134 14.72 -17.19 17.97
C GLY A 134 13.32 -17.69 18.34
N GLY A 135 12.49 -18.01 17.33
CA GLY A 135 11.11 -18.47 17.51
C GLY A 135 10.09 -17.38 17.85
N LYS A 136 10.51 -16.11 17.87
CA LYS A 136 9.63 -14.95 18.04
C LYS A 136 9.39 -14.27 16.69
N VAL A 137 8.16 -13.86 16.44
CA VAL A 137 7.79 -13.14 15.22
C VAL A 137 7.28 -11.76 15.60
N LYS A 138 8.11 -10.73 15.39
CA LYS A 138 7.73 -9.33 15.59
C LYS A 138 7.25 -8.71 14.30
N PHE A 139 6.38 -7.73 14.39
CA PHE A 139 5.86 -7.03 13.21
C PHE A 139 5.71 -5.53 13.41
N LEU A 140 5.69 -4.84 12.27
CA LEU A 140 5.27 -3.48 12.11
C LEU A 140 4.31 -3.43 10.91
N LEU A 141 3.11 -2.95 11.14
CA LEU A 141 2.04 -2.85 10.17
C LEU A 141 1.69 -1.37 10.01
N THR A 142 1.72 -0.87 8.78
CA THR A 142 1.45 0.53 8.46
C THR A 142 0.41 0.57 7.35
N SER A 143 -0.64 1.37 7.53
CA SER A 143 -1.63 1.63 6.49
C SER A 143 -1.72 3.11 6.21
N PHE A 144 -2.07 3.43 4.96
CA PHE A 144 -2.27 4.78 4.47
C PHE A 144 -3.76 4.93 4.20
N GLY A 145 -4.42 5.86 4.88
CA GLY A 145 -5.79 6.22 4.59
C GLY A 145 -5.91 7.03 3.31
N TYR A 146 -7.17 7.35 2.97
CA TYR A 146 -7.54 8.00 1.73
C TYR A 146 -6.73 9.29 1.50
N ALA A 147 -6.26 9.51 0.26
CA ALA A 147 -5.41 10.64 -0.13
C ALA A 147 -4.05 10.79 0.61
N GLY A 148 -3.60 9.75 1.32
CA GLY A 148 -2.26 9.71 1.93
C GLY A 148 -2.06 10.62 3.14
N ASN A 149 -3.14 11.10 3.77
CA ASN A 149 -3.08 12.01 4.92
C ASN A 149 -3.30 11.31 6.27
N ASP A 150 -4.00 10.17 6.28
CA ASP A 150 -4.19 9.37 7.50
C ASP A 150 -3.15 8.23 7.51
N HIS A 151 -2.47 8.02 8.63
CA HIS A 151 -1.47 6.97 8.79
C HIS A 151 -1.66 6.28 10.13
N ASP A 152 -1.99 5.00 10.09
CA ASP A 152 -2.09 4.20 11.31
C ASP A 152 -0.98 3.14 11.30
N GLU A 153 -0.37 2.96 12.47
CA GLU A 153 0.72 2.04 12.71
C GLU A 153 0.39 1.11 13.87
N ILE A 154 0.61 -0.19 13.68
CA ILE A 154 0.44 -1.22 14.71
C ILE A 154 1.69 -2.06 14.75
N SER A 155 2.20 -2.32 15.94
CA SER A 155 3.38 -3.15 16.14
C SER A 155 3.19 -4.12 17.29
N GLY A 156 3.90 -5.25 17.25
CA GLY A 156 3.77 -6.25 18.29
C GLY A 156 4.53 -7.54 18.01
N GLU A 157 4.21 -8.56 18.79
CA GLU A 157 4.76 -9.91 18.65
C GLU A 157 3.61 -10.88 18.40
N PHE A 158 3.67 -11.61 17.28
CA PHE A 158 2.73 -12.65 16.94
C PHE A 158 3.03 -13.94 17.72
N GLN A 159 1.97 -14.59 18.18
CA GLN A 159 2.01 -16.00 18.60
C GLN A 159 1.86 -16.89 17.37
N VAL A 160 2.89 -17.68 17.05
CA VAL A 160 2.92 -18.52 15.85
C VAL A 160 2.48 -19.95 16.16
N ASN A 161 1.63 -20.51 15.31
CA ASN A 161 1.26 -21.91 15.28
C ASN A 161 1.36 -22.46 13.85
N GLY A 162 2.55 -22.92 13.48
CA GLY A 162 2.86 -23.43 12.15
C GLY A 162 2.78 -22.34 11.09
N ARG A 163 1.67 -22.33 10.34
CA ARG A 163 1.38 -21.36 9.27
C ARG A 163 0.41 -20.26 9.67
N MET A 164 -0.11 -20.33 10.89
CA MET A 164 -0.95 -19.28 11.47
C MET A 164 -0.13 -18.44 12.44
N ALA A 165 -0.40 -17.14 12.51
CA ALA A 165 0.12 -16.26 13.55
C ALA A 165 -0.99 -15.36 14.08
N ARG A 166 -1.00 -15.07 15.38
CA ARG A 166 -2.03 -14.20 15.99
C ARG A 166 -1.41 -13.17 16.92
N TYR A 167 -1.85 -11.93 16.77
CA TYR A 167 -1.61 -10.84 17.72
C TYR A 167 -2.95 -10.44 18.31
N SER A 168 -2.98 -10.24 19.62
CA SER A 168 -4.16 -9.78 20.33
C SER A 168 -3.81 -8.55 21.15
N LEU A 169 -4.62 -7.52 21.01
CA LEU A 169 -4.53 -6.31 21.80
C LEU A 169 -5.87 -6.10 22.50
N ASN A 170 -5.82 -5.69 23.76
CA ASN A 170 -7.00 -5.27 24.49
C ASN A 170 -6.84 -3.77 24.71
N ASP A 171 -7.54 -2.98 23.90
CA ASP A 171 -7.55 -1.53 24.02
C ASP A 171 -8.93 -1.09 24.50
N ASN A 172 -8.99 -0.39 25.62
CA ASN A 172 -10.23 0.10 26.26
C ASN A 172 -11.35 -0.96 26.48
N GLY A 173 -11.02 -2.26 26.48
CA GLY A 173 -11.98 -3.36 26.64
C GLY A 173 -12.41 -4.01 25.32
N ASP A 174 -12.03 -3.44 24.18
CA ASP A 174 -12.23 -4.03 22.87
C ASP A 174 -11.04 -4.91 22.48
N LEU A 175 -11.36 -6.14 22.11
CA LEU A 175 -10.38 -7.17 21.80
C LEU A 175 -10.10 -7.14 20.30
N LEU A 176 -8.91 -6.69 19.93
CA LEU A 176 -8.42 -6.65 18.55
C LEU A 176 -7.61 -7.91 18.23
N TRP A 177 -7.92 -8.58 17.13
CA TRP A 177 -7.22 -9.79 16.70
C TRP A 177 -6.66 -9.55 15.30
N ILE A 178 -5.35 -9.72 15.15
CA ILE A 178 -4.70 -9.76 13.83
C ILE A 178 -4.31 -11.22 13.58
N ASN A 179 -4.97 -11.83 12.62
CA ASN A 179 -4.72 -13.21 12.21
C ASN A 179 -3.91 -13.20 10.89
N LEU A 180 -2.75 -13.84 10.91
CA LEU A 180 -1.98 -14.13 9.71
C LEU A 180 -2.15 -15.59 9.32
N ASP A 181 -2.47 -15.85 8.06
CA ASP A 181 -2.34 -17.17 7.44
C ASP A 181 -1.31 -17.08 6.33
N ARG A 182 -0.21 -17.81 6.47
CA ARG A 182 0.72 -18.02 5.37
C ARG A 182 0.08 -19.01 4.40
N LEU A 183 -0.51 -18.44 3.35
CA LEU A 183 -1.23 -19.18 2.33
C LEU A 183 -0.37 -20.36 1.84
N SER A 184 -1.03 -21.47 1.53
CA SER A 184 -0.39 -22.59 0.82
C SER A 184 0.01 -22.23 -0.61
N ASP A 185 -0.03 -20.94 -0.98
CA ASP A 185 0.36 -20.51 -2.29
C ASP A 185 1.89 -20.52 -2.42
N PRO A 186 2.39 -20.82 -3.62
CA PRO A 186 3.81 -20.87 -3.89
C PRO A 186 4.45 -19.48 -3.97
N MET A 187 3.71 -18.42 -3.67
CA MET A 187 4.22 -17.06 -3.61
C MET A 187 4.59 -16.62 -2.19
N GLY A 188 4.26 -17.43 -1.18
CA GLY A 188 4.54 -17.13 0.22
C GLY A 188 3.81 -15.88 0.70
N ARG A 189 2.60 -15.65 0.16
CA ARG A 189 1.76 -14.52 0.58
C ARG A 189 1.14 -14.78 1.93
N ILE A 190 0.78 -13.69 2.59
CA ILE A 190 0.13 -13.70 3.89
C ILE A 190 -1.26 -13.12 3.71
N THR A 191 -2.28 -13.84 4.15
CA THR A 191 -3.59 -13.23 4.38
C THR A 191 -3.59 -12.65 5.79
N LEU A 192 -3.87 -11.36 5.90
CA LEU A 192 -4.07 -10.67 7.16
C LEU A 192 -5.57 -10.38 7.29
N VAL A 193 -6.14 -10.81 8.42
CA VAL A 193 -7.51 -10.48 8.81
C VAL A 193 -7.50 -9.84 10.19
N VAL A 194 -8.11 -8.66 10.27
CA VAL A 194 -8.39 -7.92 11.49
C VAL A 194 -9.80 -8.27 11.95
N GLU A 195 -9.92 -8.75 13.18
CA GLU A 195 -11.22 -8.87 13.86
C GLU A 195 -11.27 -7.81 14.97
N GLY A 196 -12.17 -6.84 14.81
CA GLY A 196 -12.27 -5.65 15.67
C GLY A 196 -12.34 -4.37 14.84
N PHE A 197 -12.41 -3.22 15.50
CA PHE A 197 -12.34 -1.90 14.85
C PHE A 197 -10.96 -1.29 15.11
N LEU A 198 -10.29 -0.81 14.05
CA LEU A 198 -8.94 -0.24 14.10
C LEU A 198 -8.89 1.23 13.65
N GLY A 199 -9.99 1.96 13.84
CA GLY A 199 -10.08 3.34 13.36
C GLY A 199 -10.46 3.41 11.88
N ARG A 200 -9.89 4.40 11.17
CA ARG A 200 -10.37 4.82 9.84
C ARG A 200 -9.74 4.05 8.69
N VAL A 201 -8.67 3.29 8.92
CA VAL A 201 -7.97 2.54 7.87
C VAL A 201 -8.15 1.04 8.04
N SER A 202 -8.34 0.35 6.92
CA SER A 202 -8.32 -1.12 6.91
C SER A 202 -6.90 -1.62 6.69
N PHE A 203 -6.55 -2.68 7.42
CA PHE A 203 -5.32 -3.44 7.24
C PHE A 203 -5.57 -4.79 6.56
N ASP A 204 -6.82 -5.14 6.28
CA ASP A 204 -7.18 -6.45 5.75
C ASP A 204 -6.60 -6.67 4.35
N GLY A 205 -6.30 -7.93 4.06
CA GLY A 205 -6.09 -8.38 2.69
C GLY A 205 -4.92 -9.33 2.50
N VAL A 206 -4.52 -9.47 1.24
CA VAL A 206 -3.44 -10.37 0.84
C VAL A 206 -2.16 -9.57 0.63
N TYR A 207 -1.18 -9.87 1.46
CA TYR A 207 0.14 -9.25 1.49
C TYR A 207 1.14 -10.08 0.67
N SER A 208 1.73 -9.44 -0.32
CA SER A 208 2.78 -10.03 -1.16
C SER A 208 4.15 -9.57 -0.68
N ARG A 209 5.12 -10.49 -0.62
CA ARG A 209 6.47 -10.15 -0.16
C ARG A 209 7.22 -9.33 -1.22
N THR A 210 7.25 -8.01 -1.06
CA THR A 210 7.87 -7.04 -1.98
C THR A 210 9.36 -6.82 -1.73
N GLY A 211 9.92 -7.30 -0.62
CA GLY A 211 11.33 -7.08 -0.34
C GLY A 211 11.94 -7.89 0.80
N SER A 212 13.23 -7.63 1.02
CA SER A 212 13.93 -7.91 2.25
C SER A 212 13.93 -6.67 3.12
N LEU A 213 13.99 -6.84 4.44
CA LEU A 213 14.08 -5.72 5.37
C LEU A 213 15.45 -5.06 5.28
N SER A 214 15.47 -3.72 5.24
CA SER A 214 16.69 -2.94 5.42
C SER A 214 17.11 -2.94 6.90
N SER A 215 18.33 -2.46 7.18
CA SER A 215 18.80 -2.28 8.56
C SER A 215 17.89 -1.35 9.37
N ASP A 216 17.27 -0.36 8.74
CA ASP A 216 16.39 0.58 9.44
C ASP A 216 15.00 -0.02 9.66
N ASP A 217 14.51 -0.84 8.71
CA ASP A 217 13.28 -1.61 8.93
C ASP A 217 13.43 -2.58 10.11
N LEU A 218 14.58 -3.25 10.21
CA LEU A 218 14.88 -4.15 11.33
C LEU A 218 14.82 -3.40 12.66
N LYS A 219 15.46 -2.24 12.75
CA LYS A 219 15.42 -1.40 13.95
C LYS A 219 13.99 -0.96 14.29
N ALA A 220 13.20 -0.55 13.28
CA ALA A 220 11.83 -0.10 13.48
C ALA A 220 10.94 -1.22 14.04
N VAL A 221 11.00 -2.42 13.44
CA VAL A 221 10.27 -3.60 13.92
C VAL A 221 10.74 -4.01 15.33
N GLU A 222 12.04 -3.94 15.61
CA GLU A 222 12.57 -4.28 16.93
C GLU A 222 12.18 -3.29 18.02
N ALA A 223 12.12 -1.99 17.69
CA ALA A 223 11.78 -0.90 18.60
C ALA A 223 10.29 -0.91 19.00
N GLY A 224 9.38 -1.38 18.14
CA GLY A 224 7.96 -1.48 18.44
C GLY A 224 7.33 -0.13 18.78
N THR A 225 7.43 0.85 17.88
CA THR A 225 7.02 2.23 18.11
C THR A 225 5.53 2.52 17.92
N GLY A 226 4.73 1.52 17.52
CA GLY A 226 3.32 1.73 17.15
C GLY A 226 2.46 2.18 18.33
N VAL A 227 2.21 3.49 18.40
CA VAL A 227 1.15 4.11 19.20
C VAL A 227 -0.15 3.87 18.43
N ILE A 228 -1.16 3.30 19.09
CA ILE A 228 -2.53 3.21 18.55
C ILE A 228 -2.98 4.65 18.28
N PRO A 229 -3.60 4.97 17.13
CA PRO A 229 -4.15 6.29 16.91
C PRO A 229 -5.15 6.62 18.02
N ASP A 230 -4.89 7.68 18.79
CA ASP A 230 -5.88 8.21 19.72
C ASP A 230 -7.11 8.66 18.91
N GLU A 231 -8.31 8.30 19.37
CA GLU A 231 -9.56 8.83 18.83
C GLU A 231 -9.64 10.35 19.10
N GLU A 232 -9.26 11.19 18.12
CA GLU A 232 -9.67 12.61 18.06
C GLU A 232 -10.87 12.83 17.12
#